data_AF-S9WJT0-F1
#
_entry.id   AF-S9WJT0-F1
#
_cell.length_a   1.000
_cell.length_b   1.000
_cell.length_c   1.000
_cell.angle_alpha   90.00
_cell.angle_beta   90.00
_cell.angle_gamma   90.00
#
_symmetry.space_group_name_H-M   'P 1'
#
loop_
_entity.id
_entity.type
_entity.pdbx_description
1 polymer ?
#
loop_
_entity_poly.entity_id
_entity_poly.type
_entity_poly.pdbx_seq_one_letter_code
_entity_poly.pdbx_strand_id
1 'polypeptide(L)'
;MRLQKEAQAKGGDVIELLGNHEIRNFKGDYTAVDPQSLAFSGGQAGRDKLLSNTSKLGMYLRTRKAIFRYGPFLFMHGGISDATSSMITSIDKVDEFNAELQKALVNGTISPMAQKGLDLTEDEADEVANPILVRSILNVRCRDLKRVLEKKFPGIQSVVVGHVPHDPRDFSDWRLCEGLLIDIDFGLSRWKKGDPGHVAALEIEDSTWHVQLIEASVPVATKSNFIFTFTHRLFRFIVFTLLVVFGSVVHRVHPSHRRGS
;
A
#
# COMPACT_ATOMS: atom_id res chain seq x y z
N MET A 1 -4.44 0.89 15.50
CA MET A 1 -5.40 -0.10 14.95
C MET A 1 -5.27 -1.44 15.69
N ARG A 2 -6.27 -2.33 15.65
CA ARG A 2 -6.24 -3.63 16.37
C ARG A 2 -5.11 -4.53 15.85
N LEU A 3 -5.08 -4.80 14.55
CA LEU A 3 -4.09 -5.70 13.92
C LEU A 3 -2.65 -5.24 14.17
N GLN A 4 -2.38 -3.94 14.08
CA GLN A 4 -1.07 -3.39 14.39
C GLN A 4 -0.63 -3.68 15.83
N LYS A 5 -1.53 -3.51 16.81
CA LYS A 5 -1.24 -3.82 18.22
C LYS A 5 -0.98 -5.32 18.42
N GLU A 6 -1.76 -6.16 17.75
CA GLU A 6 -1.58 -7.62 17.79
C GLU A 6 -0.25 -8.04 17.19
N ALA A 7 0.16 -7.45 16.06
CA ALA A 7 1.46 -7.69 15.43
C ALA A 7 2.61 -7.27 16.35
N GLN A 8 2.55 -6.07 16.92
CA GLN A 8 3.54 -5.56 17.88
C GLN A 8 3.69 -6.45 19.11
N ALA A 9 2.58 -6.97 19.65
CA ALA A 9 2.59 -7.92 20.75
C ALA A 9 3.28 -9.26 20.41
N LYS A 10 3.49 -9.55 19.12
CA LYS A 10 4.22 -10.73 18.61
C LYS A 10 5.63 -10.41 18.10
N GLY A 11 6.09 -9.17 18.30
CA GLY A 11 7.39 -8.69 17.86
C GLY A 11 7.42 -8.16 16.43
N GLY A 12 6.25 -7.91 15.83
CA GLY A 12 6.11 -7.38 14.48
C GLY A 12 5.47 -6.02 14.38
N ASP A 13 5.01 -5.68 13.19
CA ASP A 13 4.31 -4.41 12.94
C ASP A 13 3.30 -4.58 11.81
N VAL A 14 2.48 -3.56 11.59
CA VAL A 14 1.66 -3.39 10.39
C VAL A 14 1.99 -2.03 9.82
N ILE A 15 2.57 -2.03 8.62
CA ILE A 15 2.89 -0.82 7.88
C ILE A 15 1.79 -0.59 6.84
N GLU A 16 0.84 0.27 7.19
CA GLU A 16 -0.20 0.74 6.29
C GLU A 16 0.34 1.88 5.43
N LEU A 17 0.15 1.81 4.12
CA LEU A 17 0.55 2.83 3.16
C LEU A 17 -0.67 3.61 2.65
N LEU A 18 -0.45 4.89 2.36
CA LEU A 18 -1.46 5.76 1.75
C LEU A 18 -1.72 5.35 0.29
N GLY A 19 -2.98 5.03 -0.02
CA GLY A 19 -3.48 4.90 -1.38
C GLY A 19 -4.14 6.19 -1.87
N ASN A 20 -4.55 6.21 -3.14
CA ASN A 20 -5.21 7.36 -3.74
C ASN A 20 -6.59 7.60 -3.07
N HIS A 21 -7.27 6.53 -2.66
CA HIS A 21 -8.56 6.59 -2.00
C HIS A 21 -8.52 7.25 -0.61
N GLU A 22 -7.44 7.07 0.17
CA GLU A 22 -7.26 7.79 1.43
C GLU A 22 -7.12 9.30 1.16
N ILE A 23 -6.32 9.67 0.17
CA ILE A 23 -6.12 11.07 -0.20
C ILE A 23 -7.43 11.70 -0.74
N ARG A 24 -8.20 10.98 -1.57
CA ARG A 24 -9.54 11.44 -2.04
C ARG A 24 -10.47 11.70 -0.87
N ASN A 25 -10.56 10.77 0.09
CA ASN A 25 -11.39 10.93 1.27
C ASN A 25 -10.95 12.14 2.12
N PHE A 26 -9.64 12.38 2.30
CA PHE A 26 -9.15 13.56 3.02
C PHE A 26 -9.48 14.89 2.32
N LYS A 27 -9.70 14.87 1.00
CA LYS A 27 -10.08 16.02 0.17
C LYS A 27 -11.60 16.16 0.02
N GLY A 28 -12.40 15.31 0.67
CA GLY A 28 -13.86 15.31 0.55
C GLY A 28 -14.40 14.72 -0.75
N ASP A 29 -13.56 14.04 -1.53
CA ASP A 29 -14.00 13.31 -2.73
C ASP A 29 -14.47 11.90 -2.33
N TYR A 30 -15.79 11.74 -2.32
CA TYR A 30 -16.47 10.51 -1.93
C TYR A 30 -17.09 9.75 -3.12
N THR A 31 -16.79 10.15 -4.35
CA THR A 31 -17.38 9.57 -5.57
C THR A 31 -17.18 8.07 -5.72
N ALA A 32 -16.08 7.54 -5.15
CA ALA A 32 -15.74 6.13 -5.17
C ALA A 32 -15.97 5.41 -3.82
N VAL A 33 -16.65 6.05 -2.86
CA VAL A 33 -17.00 5.43 -1.56
C VAL A 33 -18.34 4.71 -1.68
N ASP A 34 -18.41 3.49 -1.16
CA ASP A 34 -19.67 2.75 -1.05
C ASP A 34 -20.74 3.60 -0.31
N PRO A 35 -21.93 3.82 -0.90
CA PRO A 35 -22.98 4.61 -0.28
C PRO A 35 -23.38 4.15 1.13
N GLN A 36 -23.37 2.84 1.41
CA GLN A 36 -23.71 2.33 2.74
C GLN A 36 -22.65 2.69 3.78
N SER A 37 -21.36 2.51 3.44
CA SER A 37 -20.23 2.95 4.25
C SER A 37 -20.26 4.46 4.53
N LEU A 38 -20.56 5.27 3.51
CA LEU A 38 -20.70 6.71 3.67
C LEU A 38 -21.85 7.07 4.62
N ALA A 39 -23.02 6.45 4.43
CA ALA A 39 -24.18 6.63 5.32
C ALA A 39 -23.86 6.21 6.77
N PHE A 40 -23.17 5.08 6.96
CA PHE A 40 -22.75 4.60 8.29
C PHE A 40 -21.83 5.58 9.01
N SER A 41 -20.99 6.31 8.27
CA SER A 41 -20.16 7.37 8.84
C SER A 41 -20.91 8.67 9.16
N GLY A 42 -22.21 8.77 8.84
CA GLY A 42 -23.01 9.99 8.99
C GLY A 42 -23.05 10.87 7.75
N GLY A 43 -22.94 10.27 6.56
CA GLY A 43 -22.86 11.01 5.30
C GLY A 43 -21.51 11.71 5.12
N GLN A 44 -21.45 12.68 4.21
CA GLN A 44 -20.22 13.43 3.89
C GLN A 44 -19.66 14.15 5.14
N ALA A 45 -20.47 14.91 5.86
CA ALA A 45 -20.04 15.64 7.05
C ALA A 45 -19.54 14.71 8.17
N GLY A 46 -20.18 13.54 8.32
CA GLY A 46 -19.74 12.54 9.28
C GLY A 46 -18.41 11.89 8.88
N ARG A 47 -18.21 11.62 7.59
CA ARG A 47 -16.94 11.13 7.02
C ARG A 47 -15.82 12.16 7.16
N ASP A 48 -16.09 13.45 6.88
CA ASP A 48 -15.15 14.55 7.07
C ASP A 48 -14.68 14.61 8.52
N LYS A 49 -15.62 14.53 9.48
CA LYS A 49 -15.32 14.52 10.92
C LYS A 49 -14.54 13.27 11.33
N LEU A 50 -14.88 12.10 10.79
CA LEU A 50 -14.21 10.83 11.08
C LEU A 50 -12.76 10.80 10.59
N LEU A 51 -12.46 11.50 9.49
CA LEU A 51 -11.14 11.52 8.83
C LEU A 51 -10.41 12.87 8.97
N SER A 52 -10.93 13.76 9.82
CA SER A 52 -10.28 15.04 10.14
C SER A 52 -8.95 14.83 10.87
N ASN A 53 -8.07 15.82 10.79
CA ASN A 53 -6.82 15.84 11.56
C ASN A 53 -7.02 15.98 13.09
N THR A 54 -8.24 16.19 13.57
CA THR A 54 -8.57 16.23 15.02
C THR A 54 -9.11 14.91 15.55
N SER A 55 -9.50 14.00 14.66
CA SER A 55 -9.98 12.66 15.03
C SER A 55 -8.82 11.69 15.23
N LYS A 56 -9.00 10.69 16.11
CA LYS A 56 -7.99 9.64 16.32
C LYS A 56 -7.71 8.83 15.04
N LEU A 57 -8.76 8.51 14.28
CA LEU A 57 -8.63 7.74 13.03
C LEU A 57 -7.98 8.59 11.93
N GLY A 58 -8.47 9.81 11.70
CA GLY A 58 -7.89 10.69 10.70
C GLY A 58 -6.43 11.04 10.98
N MET A 59 -6.05 11.33 12.24
CA MET A 59 -4.64 11.53 12.60
C MET A 59 -3.79 10.26 12.41
N TYR A 60 -4.33 9.09 12.77
CA TYR A 60 -3.66 7.82 12.51
C TYR A 60 -3.37 7.63 11.00
N LEU A 61 -4.36 7.86 10.13
CA LEU A 61 -4.20 7.69 8.69
C LEU A 61 -3.29 8.77 8.08
N ARG A 62 -3.43 10.04 8.46
CA ARG A 62 -2.63 11.18 7.96
C ARG A 62 -1.13 11.10 8.32
N THR A 63 -0.75 10.19 9.22
CA THR A 63 0.64 9.90 9.61
C THR A 63 1.20 8.64 8.98
N ARG A 64 0.47 7.98 8.08
CA ARG A 64 0.97 6.83 7.32
C ARG A 64 1.94 7.30 6.23
N LYS A 65 2.86 6.42 5.84
CA LYS A 65 3.79 6.65 4.73
C LYS A 65 3.07 6.41 3.41
N ALA A 66 3.51 7.07 2.35
CA ALA A 66 3.09 6.74 0.98
C ALA A 66 4.03 5.71 0.33
N ILE A 67 5.31 5.73 0.71
CA ILE A 67 6.34 4.84 0.20
C ILE A 67 7.08 4.21 1.37
N PHE A 68 7.35 2.92 1.32
CA PHE A 68 8.08 2.21 2.36
C PHE A 68 9.16 1.32 1.78
N ARG A 69 10.38 1.42 2.30
CA ARG A 69 11.48 0.53 1.94
C ARG A 69 11.59 -0.59 2.96
N TYR A 70 11.77 -1.81 2.47
CA TYR A 70 12.10 -2.95 3.31
C TYR A 70 13.07 -3.88 2.58
N GLY A 71 14.29 -3.99 3.09
CA GLY A 71 15.37 -4.73 2.43
C GLY A 71 15.58 -4.23 0.99
N PRO A 72 15.54 -5.12 -0.01
CA PRO A 72 15.66 -4.77 -1.43
C PRO A 72 14.33 -4.37 -2.09
N PHE A 73 13.25 -4.20 -1.33
CA PHE A 73 11.93 -3.88 -1.87
C PHE A 73 11.52 -2.43 -1.55
N LEU A 74 10.85 -1.80 -2.51
CA LEU A 74 10.23 -0.49 -2.34
C LEU A 74 8.72 -0.60 -2.59
N PHE A 75 7.93 -0.38 -1.55
CA PHE A 75 6.47 -0.52 -1.57
C PHE A 75 5.81 0.84 -1.73
N MET A 76 4.81 0.94 -2.60
CA MET A 76 3.95 2.11 -2.76
C MET A 76 2.63 1.74 -3.42
N HIS A 77 1.65 2.63 -3.44
CA HIS A 77 0.35 2.30 -4.03
C HIS A 77 0.41 2.23 -5.57
N GLY A 78 0.95 3.25 -6.25
CA GLY A 78 0.94 3.33 -7.71
C GLY A 78 2.23 2.85 -8.37
N GLY A 79 3.37 3.47 -8.04
CA GLY A 79 4.67 3.09 -8.57
C GLY A 79 5.56 4.27 -8.98
N ILE A 80 6.58 4.01 -9.80
CA ILE A 80 7.59 5.01 -10.21
C ILE A 80 7.53 5.25 -11.72
N SER A 81 7.13 6.46 -12.10
CA SER A 81 7.28 7.01 -13.47
C SER A 81 8.59 7.79 -13.63
N ASP A 82 8.90 8.24 -14.85
CA ASP A 82 10.02 9.16 -15.09
C ASP A 82 9.87 10.48 -14.31
N ALA A 83 8.65 11.05 -14.27
CA ALA A 83 8.32 12.23 -13.48
C ALA A 83 8.48 11.99 -11.98
N THR A 84 8.02 10.83 -11.48
CA THR A 84 8.22 10.43 -10.08
C THR A 84 9.72 10.35 -9.76
N SER A 85 10.50 9.72 -10.64
CA SER A 85 11.94 9.55 -10.44
C SER A 85 12.70 10.89 -10.45
N SER A 86 12.18 11.91 -11.13
CA SER A 86 12.78 13.25 -11.18
C SER A 86 12.59 14.01 -9.86
N MET A 87 11.51 13.71 -9.14
CA MET A 87 11.23 14.26 -7.81
C MET A 87 11.88 13.43 -6.70
N ILE A 88 11.78 12.10 -6.77
CA ILE A 88 12.32 11.15 -5.80
C ILE A 88 13.56 10.50 -6.40
N THR A 89 14.71 11.14 -6.17
CA THR A 89 15.97 10.78 -6.82
C THR A 89 16.87 9.84 -6.01
N SER A 90 16.49 9.52 -4.78
CA SER A 90 17.22 8.64 -3.87
C SER A 90 16.31 8.08 -2.77
N ILE A 91 16.84 7.18 -1.94
CA ILE A 91 16.15 6.72 -0.72
C ILE A 91 15.93 7.86 0.27
N ASP A 92 16.88 8.78 0.44
CA ASP A 92 16.68 9.93 1.34
C ASP A 92 15.51 10.81 0.87
N LYS A 93 15.31 10.91 -0.45
CA LYS A 93 14.13 11.61 -1.02
C LYS A 93 12.81 10.87 -0.81
N VAL A 94 12.83 9.56 -0.55
CA VAL A 94 11.64 8.82 -0.14
C VAL A 94 11.20 9.27 1.26
N ASP A 95 12.14 9.41 2.19
CA ASP A 95 11.84 9.87 3.55
C ASP A 95 11.38 11.33 3.57
N GLU A 96 12.00 12.19 2.75
CA GLU A 96 11.56 13.57 2.53
C GLU A 96 10.14 13.62 1.97
N PHE A 97 9.82 12.84 0.94
CA PHE A 97 8.48 12.77 0.36
C PHE A 97 7.42 12.39 1.39
N ASN A 98 7.68 11.33 2.18
CA ASN A 98 6.78 10.91 3.24
C ASN A 98 6.58 12.01 4.30
N ALA A 99 7.66 12.67 4.72
CA ALA A 99 7.60 13.72 5.73
C ALA A 99 6.81 14.95 5.23
N GLU A 100 7.05 15.37 4.00
CA GLU A 100 6.38 16.51 3.37
C GLU A 100 4.89 16.23 3.14
N LEU A 101 4.54 15.04 2.64
CA LEU A 101 3.15 14.63 2.49
C LEU A 101 2.43 14.55 3.85
N GLN A 102 3.10 14.00 4.88
CA GLN A 102 2.55 13.95 6.24
C GLN A 102 2.28 15.37 6.78
N LYS A 103 3.20 16.32 6.61
CA LYS A 103 3.00 17.72 7.04
C LYS A 103 1.75 18.31 6.37
N ALA A 104 1.65 18.16 5.04
CA ALA A 104 0.51 18.65 4.30
C ALA A 104 -0.82 18.02 4.78
N LEU A 105 -0.82 16.71 5.04
CA LEU A 105 -2.00 16.01 5.52
C LEU A 105 -2.36 16.34 6.97
N VAL A 106 -1.39 16.58 7.85
CA VAL A 106 -1.64 16.81 9.28
C VAL A 106 -1.99 18.27 9.58
N ASN A 107 -1.23 19.21 9.02
CA ASN A 107 -1.32 20.63 9.39
C ASN A 107 -1.52 21.58 8.20
N GLY A 108 -1.63 21.06 6.97
CA GLY A 108 -1.88 21.88 5.78
C GLY A 108 -0.67 22.60 5.21
N THR A 109 0.56 22.31 5.69
CA THR A 109 1.78 22.87 5.10
C THR A 109 2.10 22.18 3.79
N ILE A 110 1.87 22.84 2.65
CA ILE A 110 2.05 22.27 1.32
C ILE A 110 3.36 22.77 0.71
N SER A 111 4.37 21.91 0.64
CA SER A 111 5.58 22.12 -0.17
C SER A 111 5.33 21.71 -1.63
N PRO A 112 6.21 22.07 -2.59
CA PRO A 112 6.08 21.62 -3.97
C PRO A 112 6.04 20.09 -4.11
N MET A 113 6.78 19.37 -3.27
CA MET A 113 6.78 17.91 -3.24
C MET A 113 5.46 17.35 -2.70
N ALA A 114 4.95 17.90 -1.60
CA ALA A 114 3.65 17.51 -1.06
C ALA A 114 2.50 17.83 -2.02
N GLN A 115 2.59 18.94 -2.77
CA GLN A 115 1.64 19.30 -3.81
C GLN A 115 1.51 18.19 -4.85
N LYS A 116 2.64 17.62 -5.30
CA LYS A 116 2.64 16.46 -6.21
C LYS A 116 2.06 15.20 -5.55
N GLY A 117 2.33 14.95 -4.27
CA GLY A 117 1.72 13.82 -3.55
C GLY A 117 0.20 13.95 -3.31
N LEU A 118 -0.33 15.18 -3.32
CA LEU A 118 -1.77 15.48 -3.18
C LEU A 118 -2.50 15.62 -4.52
N ASP A 119 -1.77 15.66 -5.62
CA ASP A 119 -2.30 15.74 -6.97
C ASP A 119 -2.82 14.37 -7.39
N LEU A 120 -4.13 14.30 -7.63
CA LEU A 120 -4.84 13.07 -8.02
C LEU A 120 -5.43 13.20 -9.43
N THR A 121 -4.85 14.09 -10.24
CA THR A 121 -5.23 14.26 -11.65
C THR A 121 -4.71 13.05 -12.43
N GLU A 122 -5.64 12.29 -13.00
CA GLU A 122 -5.36 11.05 -13.74
C GLU A 122 -5.17 11.37 -15.22
N ASP A 123 -4.03 11.97 -15.57
CA ASP A 123 -3.64 12.28 -16.95
C ASP A 123 -2.99 11.05 -17.63
N GLU A 124 -3.06 10.96 -18.97
CA GLU A 124 -2.47 9.86 -19.75
C GLU A 124 -0.92 9.87 -19.63
N ALA A 125 -0.35 8.66 -19.43
CA ALA A 125 1.07 8.26 -19.36
C ALA A 125 2.05 9.22 -20.08
N ASP A 126 2.99 9.92 -19.45
CA ASP A 126 4.18 9.44 -18.72
C ASP A 126 4.60 10.43 -17.60
N GLU A 127 3.72 11.39 -17.29
CA GLU A 127 4.04 12.61 -16.51
C GLU A 127 3.51 12.58 -15.07
N VAL A 128 2.80 11.53 -14.66
CA VAL A 128 2.24 11.42 -13.30
C VAL A 128 3.40 11.36 -12.29
N ALA A 129 3.63 12.46 -11.58
CA ALA A 129 4.70 12.56 -10.59
C ALA A 129 4.32 11.95 -9.23
N ASN A 130 3.03 11.70 -8.98
CA ASN A 130 2.55 11.18 -7.71
C ASN A 130 2.75 9.65 -7.64
N PRO A 131 3.64 9.12 -6.78
CA PRO A 131 3.88 7.68 -6.65
C PRO A 131 2.66 6.89 -6.16
N ILE A 132 1.64 7.57 -5.64
CA ILE A 132 0.37 6.97 -5.23
C ILE A 132 -0.54 6.71 -6.45
N LEU A 133 -0.37 7.43 -7.57
CA LEU A 133 -1.31 7.44 -8.69
C LEU A 133 -0.72 6.85 -9.99
N VAL A 134 0.58 6.57 -10.04
CA VAL A 134 1.20 5.95 -11.22
C VAL A 134 0.50 4.63 -11.52
N ARG A 135 0.04 4.42 -12.75
CA ARG A 135 -0.55 3.15 -13.22
C ARG A 135 0.55 2.23 -13.75
N SER A 136 1.41 1.74 -12.86
CA SER A 136 2.67 1.11 -13.26
C SER A 136 2.52 -0.07 -14.21
N ILE A 137 1.54 -0.94 -14.01
CA ILE A 137 1.36 -2.13 -14.85
C ILE A 137 0.94 -1.79 -16.29
N LEU A 138 0.33 -0.61 -16.50
CA LEU A 138 -0.15 -0.17 -17.82
C LEU A 138 0.89 0.69 -18.55
N ASN A 139 1.58 1.56 -17.82
CA ASN A 139 2.29 2.70 -18.42
C ASN A 139 3.82 2.63 -18.22
N VAL A 140 4.32 1.94 -17.20
CA VAL A 140 5.77 1.92 -16.93
C VAL A 140 6.48 0.95 -17.86
N ARG A 141 7.43 1.49 -18.63
CA ARG A 141 8.29 0.69 -19.49
C ARG A 141 9.40 0.03 -18.68
N CYS A 142 9.56 -1.28 -18.81
CA CYS A 142 10.56 -2.04 -18.05
C CYS A 142 11.99 -1.51 -18.17
N ARG A 143 12.38 -1.01 -19.35
CA ARG A 143 13.70 -0.40 -19.59
C ARG A 143 13.91 0.86 -18.74
N ASP A 144 12.86 1.67 -18.59
CA ASP A 144 12.92 2.92 -17.86
C ASP A 144 12.93 2.65 -16.36
N LEU A 145 12.10 1.72 -15.88
CA LEU A 145 12.14 1.25 -14.50
C LEU A 145 13.52 0.70 -14.11
N LYS A 146 14.10 -0.19 -14.94
CA LYS A 146 15.43 -0.73 -14.71
C LYS A 146 16.48 0.38 -14.55
N ARG A 147 16.49 1.34 -15.48
CA ARG A 147 17.41 2.49 -15.44
C ARG A 147 17.21 3.34 -14.18
N VAL A 148 15.96 3.55 -13.76
CA VAL A 148 15.65 4.32 -12.55
C VAL A 148 16.16 3.58 -11.31
N LEU A 149 15.88 2.28 -11.17
CA LEU A 149 16.35 1.49 -10.02
C LEU A 149 17.88 1.45 -9.94
N GLU A 150 18.56 1.17 -11.06
CA GLU A 150 20.03 1.11 -11.11
C GLU A 150 20.69 2.44 -10.74
N LYS A 151 20.15 3.57 -11.21
CA LYS A 151 20.78 4.89 -11.04
C LYS A 151 20.40 5.61 -9.75
N LYS A 152 19.15 5.45 -9.29
CA LYS A 152 18.57 6.27 -8.21
C LYS A 152 18.34 5.45 -6.94
N PHE A 153 18.16 4.15 -7.05
CA PHE A 153 17.80 3.27 -5.92
C PHE A 153 18.75 2.08 -5.80
N PRO A 154 20.06 2.31 -5.61
CA PRO A 154 21.02 1.21 -5.50
C PRO A 154 20.64 0.26 -4.35
N GLY A 155 20.58 -1.03 -4.66
CA GLY A 155 20.19 -2.08 -3.72
C GLY A 155 18.69 -2.39 -3.68
N ILE A 156 17.85 -1.62 -4.38
CA ILE A 156 16.45 -2.01 -4.62
C ILE A 156 16.39 -2.95 -5.83
N GLN A 157 15.79 -4.12 -5.63
CA GLN A 157 15.59 -5.15 -6.64
C GLN A 157 14.20 -5.07 -7.26
N SER A 158 13.18 -4.73 -6.47
CA SER A 158 11.79 -4.69 -6.93
C SER A 158 11.01 -3.54 -6.34
N VAL A 159 10.14 -2.94 -7.16
CA VAL A 159 9.06 -2.07 -6.72
C VAL A 159 7.79 -2.90 -6.58
N VAL A 160 7.16 -2.84 -5.40
CA VAL A 160 5.91 -3.53 -5.11
C VAL A 160 4.77 -2.52 -5.14
N VAL A 161 3.77 -2.76 -5.99
CA VAL A 161 2.68 -1.81 -6.28
C VAL A 161 1.31 -2.46 -6.17
N GLY A 162 0.27 -1.63 -6.14
CA GLY A 162 -1.11 -2.04 -6.42
C GLY A 162 -1.76 -1.05 -7.38
N HIS A 163 -2.86 -0.44 -6.95
CA HIS A 163 -3.58 0.67 -7.61
C HIS A 163 -4.35 0.28 -8.88
N VAL A 164 -3.72 -0.45 -9.80
CA VAL A 164 -4.39 -1.02 -10.96
C VAL A 164 -4.56 -2.51 -10.72
N PRO A 165 -5.79 -3.03 -10.69
CA PRO A 165 -6.00 -4.45 -10.46
C PRO A 165 -5.34 -5.32 -11.52
N HIS A 166 -4.63 -6.34 -11.07
CA HIS A 166 -4.10 -7.42 -11.88
C HIS A 166 -5.26 -8.21 -12.50
N ASP A 167 -5.30 -8.24 -13.84
CA ASP A 167 -6.22 -9.11 -14.57
C ASP A 167 -5.43 -10.22 -15.25
N PRO A 168 -5.65 -11.50 -14.89
CA PRO A 168 -4.92 -12.62 -15.49
C PRO A 168 -5.20 -12.80 -17.00
N ARG A 169 -6.19 -12.07 -17.56
CA ARG A 169 -6.43 -12.02 -19.00
C ARG A 169 -5.50 -11.05 -19.72
N ASP A 170 -5.04 -10.01 -19.02
CA ASP A 170 -4.19 -8.96 -19.55
C ASP A 170 -2.71 -9.23 -19.22
N PHE A 171 -2.44 -9.92 -18.11
CA PHE A 171 -1.10 -10.21 -17.62
C PHE A 171 -0.93 -11.69 -17.25
N SER A 172 0.17 -12.30 -17.70
CA SER A 172 0.45 -13.72 -17.50
C SER A 172 1.20 -14.02 -16.19
N ASP A 173 1.74 -13.00 -15.53
CA ASP A 173 2.46 -13.11 -14.26
C ASP A 173 2.33 -11.78 -13.49
N TRP A 174 2.28 -11.85 -12.17
CA TRP A 174 2.31 -10.70 -11.25
C TRP A 174 3.72 -10.13 -11.07
N ARG A 175 4.75 -10.90 -11.46
CA ARG A 175 6.15 -10.46 -11.58
C ARG A 175 6.38 -9.89 -12.98
N LEU A 176 6.23 -8.59 -13.10
CA LEU A 176 6.44 -7.86 -14.33
C LEU A 176 7.92 -7.42 -14.44
N CYS A 177 8.35 -7.11 -15.67
CA CYS A 177 9.69 -6.60 -15.93
C CYS A 177 10.83 -7.45 -15.33
N GLU A 178 10.76 -8.78 -15.52
CA GLU A 178 11.74 -9.73 -14.96
C GLU A 178 11.85 -9.65 -13.42
N GLY A 179 10.75 -9.31 -12.75
CA GLY A 179 10.68 -9.19 -11.29
C GLY A 179 11.04 -7.81 -10.73
N LEU A 180 11.41 -6.85 -11.58
CA LEU A 180 11.66 -5.46 -11.16
C LEU A 180 10.37 -4.74 -10.69
N LEU A 181 9.22 -5.20 -11.18
CA LEU A 181 7.90 -4.71 -10.79
C LEU A 181 7.05 -5.89 -10.30
N ILE A 182 6.53 -5.79 -9.08
CA ILE A 182 5.66 -6.79 -8.47
C ILE A 182 4.32 -6.13 -8.20
N ASP A 183 3.27 -6.60 -8.87
CA ASP A 183 1.91 -6.11 -8.65
C ASP A 183 1.19 -7.03 -7.65
N ILE A 184 0.53 -6.41 -6.67
CA ILE A 184 -0.19 -7.12 -5.61
C ILE A 184 -1.65 -6.69 -5.45
N ASP A 185 -2.20 -5.90 -6.40
CA ASP A 185 -3.64 -5.62 -6.43
C ASP A 185 -4.38 -6.70 -7.20
N PHE A 186 -4.66 -7.83 -6.55
CA PHE A 186 -5.38 -8.93 -7.19
C PHE A 186 -6.90 -8.73 -7.27
N GLY A 187 -7.42 -7.52 -7.04
CA GLY A 187 -8.87 -7.29 -7.14
C GLY A 187 -9.67 -7.76 -5.91
N LEU A 188 -9.07 -7.73 -4.72
CA LEU A 188 -9.77 -8.01 -3.44
C LEU A 188 -11.10 -7.24 -3.30
N SER A 189 -11.14 -6.03 -3.85
CA SER A 189 -12.37 -5.26 -3.97
C SER A 189 -13.29 -5.83 -5.04
N ARG A 190 -14.50 -6.23 -4.64
CA ARG A 190 -15.56 -6.69 -5.55
C ARG A 190 -16.12 -5.59 -6.47
N TRP A 191 -15.72 -4.33 -6.26
CA TRP A 191 -16.29 -3.15 -6.91
C TRP A 191 -15.50 -2.69 -8.15
N LYS A 192 -14.35 -3.29 -8.45
CA LYS A 192 -13.49 -2.91 -9.58
C LYS A 192 -13.36 -4.03 -10.61
N LYS A 193 -12.98 -3.66 -11.84
CA LYS A 193 -12.54 -4.61 -12.88
C LYS A 193 -11.26 -5.34 -12.41
N GLY A 194 -11.02 -6.55 -12.89
CA GLY A 194 -9.97 -7.47 -12.42
C GLY A 194 -10.56 -8.85 -12.11
N ASP A 195 -10.06 -9.52 -11.06
CA ASP A 195 -10.63 -10.75 -10.46
C ASP A 195 -11.39 -10.43 -9.14
N PRO A 196 -12.69 -10.08 -9.19
CA PRO A 196 -13.36 -9.43 -8.07
C PRO A 196 -13.54 -10.35 -6.85
N GLY A 197 -12.92 -9.95 -5.74
CA GLY A 197 -12.95 -10.71 -4.49
C GLY A 197 -11.87 -11.79 -4.39
N HIS A 198 -10.90 -11.80 -5.30
CA HIS A 198 -9.73 -12.63 -5.20
C HIS A 198 -8.86 -12.17 -4.03
N VAL A 199 -8.59 -13.08 -3.09
CA VAL A 199 -7.81 -12.80 -1.89
C VAL A 199 -6.43 -13.41 -2.08
N ALA A 200 -5.44 -12.56 -2.32
CA ALA A 200 -4.06 -12.97 -2.38
C ALA A 200 -3.14 -11.99 -1.65
N ALA A 201 -1.96 -12.46 -1.29
CA ALA A 201 -0.93 -11.68 -0.62
C ALA A 201 0.46 -12.13 -1.08
N LEU A 202 1.38 -11.17 -1.16
CA LEU A 202 2.80 -11.44 -1.35
C LEU A 202 3.44 -11.79 0.00
N GLU A 203 4.06 -12.96 0.09
CA GLU A 203 4.96 -13.31 1.19
C GLU A 203 6.41 -13.14 0.77
N ILE A 204 7.22 -12.56 1.66
CA ILE A 204 8.64 -12.32 1.46
C ILE A 204 9.40 -12.96 2.63
N GLU A 205 10.34 -13.85 2.32
CA GLU A 205 11.21 -14.45 3.32
C GLU A 205 12.48 -13.62 3.51
N ASP A 206 12.61 -12.95 4.67
CA ASP A 206 13.69 -11.98 4.95
C ASP A 206 15.12 -12.53 4.82
N SER A 207 15.34 -13.83 5.04
CA SER A 207 16.67 -14.43 4.98
C SER A 207 17.18 -14.69 3.57
N THR A 208 16.26 -14.89 2.63
CA THR A 208 16.57 -15.28 1.24
C THR A 208 16.09 -14.24 0.23
N TRP A 209 15.21 -13.33 0.65
CA TRP A 209 14.41 -12.45 -0.20
C TRP A 209 13.57 -13.20 -1.22
N HIS A 210 13.28 -14.47 -0.97
CA HIS A 210 12.36 -15.24 -1.77
C HIS A 210 10.96 -14.66 -1.64
N VAL A 211 10.27 -14.57 -2.79
CA VAL A 211 8.91 -14.05 -2.87
C VAL A 211 7.97 -15.13 -3.39
N GLN A 212 6.80 -15.25 -2.74
CA GLN A 212 5.75 -16.15 -3.20
C GLN A 212 4.38 -15.51 -3.04
N LEU A 213 3.47 -15.90 -3.93
CA LEU A 213 2.06 -15.52 -3.84
C LEU A 213 1.33 -16.54 -2.96
N ILE A 214 0.59 -16.04 -1.97
CA ILE A 214 -0.32 -16.83 -1.15
C ILE A 214 -1.75 -16.46 -1.54
N GLU A 215 -2.51 -17.42 -2.03
CA GLU A 215 -3.90 -17.24 -2.44
C GLU A 215 -4.84 -17.96 -1.49
N ALA A 216 -6.00 -17.36 -1.19
CA ALA A 216 -7.04 -18.04 -0.43
C ALA A 216 -7.80 -19.01 -1.34
N SER A 217 -7.82 -20.28 -0.98
CA SER A 217 -8.51 -21.35 -1.73
C SER A 217 -10.03 -21.42 -1.50
N VAL A 218 -10.65 -20.40 -0.90
CA VAL A 218 -12.08 -20.44 -0.52
C VAL A 218 -12.82 -19.21 -1.04
N PRO A 219 -13.95 -19.36 -1.76
CA PRO A 219 -14.81 -18.23 -2.06
C PRO A 219 -15.35 -17.66 -0.74
N VAL A 220 -15.12 -16.37 -0.49
CA VAL A 220 -15.58 -15.68 0.72
C VAL A 220 -17.11 -15.69 0.74
N ALA A 221 -17.69 -16.70 1.37
CA ALA A 221 -19.12 -16.84 1.56
C ALA A 221 -19.63 -15.77 2.54
N THR A 222 -20.76 -15.17 2.17
CA THR A 222 -21.49 -14.19 2.97
C THR A 222 -21.92 -14.79 4.31
N LYS A 223 -21.48 -14.15 5.40
CA LYS A 223 -21.98 -14.31 6.79
C LYS A 223 -22.05 -15.75 7.32
N SER A 224 -20.99 -16.18 8.02
CA SER A 224 -21.13 -16.89 9.30
C SER A 224 -19.77 -16.95 10.02
N ASN A 225 -19.81 -16.98 11.36
CA ASN A 225 -18.64 -16.96 12.24
C ASN A 225 -17.68 -18.12 11.93
N PHE A 226 -16.46 -17.81 11.50
CA PHE A 226 -15.40 -18.81 11.29
C PHE A 226 -14.66 -19.10 12.60
N ILE A 227 -14.62 -20.37 12.98
CA ILE A 227 -13.64 -20.93 13.91
C ILE A 227 -12.56 -21.61 13.05
N PHE A 228 -11.35 -21.07 13.05
CA PHE A 228 -10.17 -21.73 12.47
C PHE A 228 -9.62 -22.77 13.45
N THR A 229 -9.65 -24.05 13.07
CA THR A 229 -8.84 -25.09 13.72
C THR A 229 -7.66 -25.44 12.81
N PHE A 230 -6.48 -24.94 13.15
CA PHE A 230 -5.21 -25.41 12.59
C PHE A 230 -4.58 -26.44 13.52
N THR A 231 -4.36 -27.65 13.03
CA THR A 231 -3.44 -28.58 13.68
C THR A 231 -2.00 -28.17 13.35
N HIS A 232 -1.30 -27.80 14.41
CA HIS A 232 0.12 -27.44 14.54
C HIS A 232 0.56 -25.97 14.34
N ARG A 233 1.00 -25.43 15.49
CA ARG A 233 1.61 -24.12 15.81
C ARG A 233 0.68 -22.91 15.69
N LEU A 234 0.12 -22.54 16.86
CA LEU A 234 -0.79 -21.43 17.06
C LEU A 234 -0.27 -20.09 16.50
N PHE A 235 -0.84 -19.65 15.39
CA PHE A 235 -1.09 -18.23 15.12
C PHE A 235 -2.59 -18.08 14.77
N ARG A 236 -3.32 -17.32 15.59
CA ARG A 236 -4.73 -16.99 15.35
C ARG A 236 -4.80 -15.64 14.64
N PHE A 237 -5.26 -15.64 13.39
CA PHE A 237 -5.72 -14.43 12.70
C PHE A 237 -7.25 -14.37 12.77
N ILE A 238 -7.79 -13.24 13.23
CA ILE A 238 -9.25 -12.96 13.25
C ILE A 238 -9.53 -11.89 12.18
N VAL A 239 -10.10 -12.32 11.05
CA VAL A 239 -10.56 -11.43 9.97
C VAL A 239 -11.86 -10.75 10.39
N PHE A 240 -11.91 -9.42 10.35
CA PHE A 240 -13.16 -8.65 10.40
C PHE A 240 -13.34 -7.95 9.05
N THR A 241 -14.53 -8.13 8.48
CA THR A 241 -14.97 -7.51 7.22
C THR A 241 -15.08 -6.01 7.39
N LEU A 242 -14.15 -5.25 6.81
CA LEU A 242 -14.30 -3.84 6.49
C LEU A 242 -13.38 -3.50 5.30
N LEU A 243 -13.98 -3.01 4.22
CA LEU A 243 -13.33 -2.56 2.98
C LEU A 243 -12.22 -1.54 3.27
N VAL A 244 -10.97 -1.97 3.20
CA VAL A 244 -9.76 -1.18 2.88
C VAL A 244 -8.77 -2.18 2.28
N VAL A 245 -8.17 -1.88 1.12
CA VAL A 245 -7.08 -2.67 0.55
C VAL A 245 -5.86 -2.49 1.47
N PHE A 246 -5.56 -3.51 2.28
CA PHE A 246 -4.40 -3.50 3.17
C PHE A 246 -3.25 -4.29 2.53
N GLY A 247 -2.18 -3.60 2.17
CA GLY A 247 -0.85 -4.21 2.24
C GLY A 247 -0.42 -4.24 3.70
N SER A 248 -0.21 -5.42 4.29
CA SER A 248 0.33 -5.56 5.65
C SER A 248 1.63 -6.34 5.59
N VAL A 249 2.76 -5.69 5.86
CA VAL A 249 4.04 -6.38 6.09
C VAL A 249 4.14 -6.68 7.59
N VAL A 250 4.19 -7.96 7.95
CA VAL A 250 4.39 -8.42 9.33
C VAL A 250 5.86 -8.84 9.50
N HIS A 251 6.66 -8.06 10.21
CA HIS A 251 8.07 -8.39 10.51
C HIS A 251 8.23 -9.06 11.90
N ARG A 252 9.41 -9.57 12.25
CA ARG A 252 9.75 -10.03 13.61
C ARG A 252 11.12 -9.47 14.01
N VAL A 253 11.16 -8.52 14.94
CA VAL A 253 12.44 -7.98 15.45
C VAL A 253 13.08 -8.99 16.39
N HIS A 254 14.27 -9.51 16.04
CA HIS A 254 15.09 -10.29 16.96
C HIS A 254 15.90 -9.38 17.88
N PRO A 255 15.88 -9.59 19.21
CA PRO A 255 16.76 -8.88 20.11
C PRO A 255 18.21 -9.33 19.86
N SER A 256 19.09 -8.36 19.58
CA SER A 256 20.51 -8.60 19.46
C SER A 256 21.06 -9.13 20.80
N HIS A 257 21.70 -10.30 20.73
CA HIS A 257 22.50 -10.81 21.84
C HIS A 257 23.65 -9.84 22.14
N ARG A 258 23.57 -9.13 23.26
CA ARG A 258 24.76 -8.59 23.92
C ARG A 258 25.60 -9.77 24.40
N ARG A 259 26.71 -10.06 23.71
CA ARG A 259 27.87 -10.70 24.31
C ARG A 259 28.67 -9.63 25.05
N GLY A 260 29.07 -9.95 26.26
CA GLY A 260 29.58 -9.00 27.25
C GLY A 260 30.99 -8.50 27.04
N SER A 261 31.32 -7.53 27.89
CA SER A 261 32.54 -7.45 28.68
C SER A 261 32.13 -7.06 30.09
#